data_AF-A0A084JUW8-F1
#
_entry.id   AF-A0A084JUW8-F1
#
_cell.length_a   1.000
_cell.length_b   1.000
_cell.length_c   1.000
_cell.angle_alpha   90.00
_cell.angle_beta   90.00
_cell.angle_gamma   90.00
#
_symmetry.space_group_name_H-M   'P 1'
#
loop_
_entity.id
_entity.type
_entity.pdbx_description
1 polymer ?
#
loop_
_entity_poly.entity_id
_entity_poly.type
_entity_poly.pdbx_seq_one_letter_code
_entity_poly.pdbx_strand_id
1 'polypeptide(L)'
;MELRESYINNWATIVIAFCLLLLVIAKWIYKSEFYHLLSAAISNRYIKVSRNENPNHGLRIITVTVYTIGLALWITKLSFTEGQSLLDFKTFTLILTGLTIFILAKRYFSMMIASLMKFDEILELIEYHRNTYRAVLGILLIIVNLLIYYTFHDSIVAVRLISFVSIFMFVIYNFIILYTYSKSLLQHSFYFILYLCALETAPYLLLYKYIMLSRAY
;
A
#
# COMPACT_ATOMS: atom_id res chain seq x y z
N MET A 1 -14.96 -13.98 -28.09
CA MET A 1 -15.08 -13.19 -26.85
C MET A 1 -14.68 -14.05 -25.65
N GLU A 2 -15.18 -15.29 -25.57
CA GLU A 2 -14.86 -16.29 -24.52
C GLU A 2 -13.36 -16.65 -24.38
N LEU A 3 -12.61 -16.76 -25.49
CA LEU A 3 -11.15 -17.02 -25.43
C LEU A 3 -10.36 -15.85 -24.82
N ARG A 4 -10.88 -14.62 -24.91
CA ARG A 4 -10.23 -13.43 -24.33
C ARG A 4 -10.56 -13.31 -22.84
N GLU A 5 -11.78 -13.65 -22.43
CA GLU A 5 -12.17 -13.74 -21.01
C GLU A 5 -11.42 -14.84 -20.27
N SER A 6 -11.21 -16.01 -20.89
CA SER A 6 -10.43 -17.09 -20.26
C SER A 6 -8.95 -16.72 -20.10
N TYR A 7 -8.36 -16.06 -21.09
CA TYR A 7 -6.97 -15.58 -21.00
C TYR A 7 -6.82 -14.47 -19.96
N ILE A 8 -7.75 -13.51 -19.90
CA ILE A 8 -7.76 -12.43 -18.90
C ILE A 8 -7.85 -12.98 -17.47
N ASN A 9 -8.67 -14.02 -17.26
CA ASN A 9 -8.81 -14.64 -15.95
C ASN A 9 -7.55 -15.41 -15.54
N ASN A 10 -6.87 -16.08 -16.49
CA ASN A 10 -5.74 -16.94 -16.18
C ASN A 10 -4.54 -16.20 -15.56
N TRP A 11 -4.11 -15.06 -16.12
CA TRP A 11 -2.94 -14.36 -15.57
C TRP A 11 -3.25 -13.69 -14.22
N ALA A 12 -4.43 -13.08 -14.07
CA ALA A 12 -4.83 -12.47 -12.80
C ALA A 12 -4.97 -13.52 -11.69
N THR A 13 -5.51 -14.70 -12.03
CA THR A 13 -5.61 -15.85 -11.12
C THR A 13 -4.23 -16.30 -10.64
N ILE A 14 -3.25 -16.41 -11.55
CA ILE A 14 -1.87 -16.79 -11.20
C ILE A 14 -1.26 -15.77 -10.23
N VAL A 15 -1.47 -14.47 -10.46
CA VAL A 15 -0.94 -13.42 -9.58
C VAL A 15 -1.61 -13.44 -8.20
N ILE A 16 -2.93 -13.62 -8.14
CA ILE A 16 -3.65 -13.76 -6.85
C ILE A 16 -3.19 -15.01 -6.09
N ALA A 17 -3.03 -16.13 -6.78
CA ALA A 17 -2.53 -17.37 -6.19
C ALA A 17 -1.09 -17.20 -5.66
N PHE A 18 -0.23 -16.50 -6.40
CA PHE A 18 1.12 -16.16 -5.97
C PHE A 18 1.12 -15.29 -4.69
N CYS A 19 0.26 -14.28 -4.62
CA CYS A 19 0.08 -13.47 -3.42
C CYS A 19 -0.40 -14.27 -2.20
N LEU A 20 -1.35 -15.20 -2.40
CA LEU A 20 -1.81 -16.09 -1.34
C LEU A 20 -0.68 -17.02 -0.85
N LEU A 21 0.09 -17.57 -1.78
CA LEU A 21 1.24 -18.42 -1.47
C LEU A 21 2.28 -17.64 -0.63
N LEU A 22 2.60 -16.40 -1.01
CA LEU A 22 3.49 -15.54 -0.23
C LEU A 22 2.97 -15.30 1.20
N LEU A 23 1.66 -15.07 1.38
CA LEU A 23 1.07 -14.91 2.72
C LEU A 23 1.15 -16.20 3.55
N VAL A 24 0.94 -17.36 2.94
CA VAL A 24 1.08 -18.66 3.61
C VAL A 24 2.52 -18.89 4.06
N ILE A 25 3.50 -18.60 3.20
CA ILE A 25 4.92 -18.66 3.55
C ILE A 25 5.24 -17.69 4.70
N ALA A 26 4.76 -16.44 4.62
CA ALA A 26 4.95 -15.46 5.69
C ALA A 26 4.38 -15.95 7.04
N LYS A 27 3.17 -16.53 7.03
CA LYS A 27 2.55 -17.11 8.22
C LYS A 27 3.31 -18.32 8.76
N TRP A 28 3.90 -19.13 7.88
CA TRP A 28 4.64 -20.33 8.29
C TRP A 28 5.98 -19.95 8.94
N ILE A 29 6.74 -19.06 8.32
CA ILE A 29 8.06 -18.64 8.80
C ILE A 29 7.94 -17.74 10.04
N TYR A 30 6.98 -16.81 10.05
CA TYR A 30 6.86 -15.75 11.07
C TYR A 30 5.58 -15.88 11.89
N LYS A 31 5.25 -17.10 12.35
CA LYS A 31 3.95 -17.41 12.98
C LYS A 31 3.59 -16.51 14.17
N SER A 32 4.53 -16.21 15.07
CA SER A 32 4.31 -15.32 16.21
C SER A 32 4.08 -13.88 15.77
N GLU A 33 5.01 -13.35 14.97
CA GLU A 33 4.95 -11.97 14.49
C GLU A 33 3.76 -11.67 13.59
N PHE A 34 3.30 -12.64 12.79
CA PHE A 34 2.10 -12.48 11.97
C PHE A 34 0.84 -12.29 12.84
N TYR A 35 0.76 -13.00 13.97
CA TYR A 35 -0.33 -12.80 14.94
C TYR A 35 -0.22 -11.43 15.61
N HIS A 36 0.99 -10.99 15.96
CA HIS A 36 1.23 -9.65 16.47
C HIS A 36 0.88 -8.57 15.44
N LEU A 37 1.16 -8.78 14.15
CA LEU A 37 0.81 -7.88 13.05
C LEU A 37 -0.70 -7.72 12.92
N LEU A 38 -1.45 -8.83 12.92
CA LEU A 38 -2.91 -8.82 12.82
C LEU A 38 -3.57 -8.17 14.05
N SER A 39 -3.04 -8.45 15.24
CA SER A 39 -3.53 -7.86 16.50
C SER A 39 -3.17 -6.39 16.64
N ALA A 40 -1.98 -5.98 16.20
CA ALA A 40 -1.52 -4.59 16.23
C ALA A 40 -2.34 -3.67 15.30
N ALA A 41 -2.95 -4.21 14.24
CA ALA A 41 -3.87 -3.47 13.40
C ALA A 41 -5.22 -3.17 14.06
N ILE A 42 -5.61 -3.96 15.07
CA ILE A 42 -6.89 -3.83 15.78
C ILE A 42 -6.71 -3.07 17.11
N SER A 43 -5.53 -3.14 17.73
CA SER A 43 -5.27 -2.55 19.05
C SER A 43 -3.96 -1.76 19.12
N ASN A 44 -4.08 -0.46 19.40
CA ASN A 44 -2.95 0.45 19.71
C ASN A 44 -2.11 -0.02 20.92
N ARG A 45 -2.63 -0.94 21.75
CA ARG A 45 -1.97 -1.40 22.98
C ARG A 45 -0.76 -2.31 22.71
N TYR A 46 -0.72 -3.02 21.57
CA TYR A 46 0.32 -4.01 21.25
C TYR A 46 1.53 -3.43 20.51
N ILE A 47 1.38 -2.25 19.92
CA ILE A 47 2.44 -1.47 19.30
C ILE A 47 3.61 -1.20 20.27
N LYS A 48 3.30 -0.98 21.56
CA LYS A 48 4.31 -0.72 22.61
C LYS A 48 5.08 -1.97 23.03
N VAL A 49 4.49 -3.16 22.93
CA VAL A 49 5.09 -4.44 23.34
C VAL A 49 6.02 -5.01 22.26
N SER A 50 5.66 -4.81 20.99
CA SER A 50 6.49 -5.21 19.83
C SER A 50 7.84 -4.45 19.72
N ARG A 51 8.10 -3.44 20.56
CA ARG A 51 9.37 -2.71 20.59
C ARG A 51 10.55 -3.57 21.11
N ASN A 52 10.26 -4.58 21.92
CA ASN A 52 11.29 -5.34 22.64
C ASN A 52 11.81 -6.58 21.88
N GLU A 53 11.16 -6.97 20.80
CA GLU A 53 11.56 -8.09 19.96
C GLU A 53 12.00 -7.54 18.62
N ASN A 54 13.25 -7.83 18.23
CA ASN A 54 13.87 -7.35 17.00
C ASN A 54 12.87 -7.46 15.83
N PRO A 55 12.50 -6.34 15.20
CA PRO A 55 11.52 -6.40 14.15
C PRO A 55 12.08 -7.16 12.94
N ASN A 56 11.50 -8.30 12.58
CA ASN A 56 12.00 -9.05 11.44
C ASN A 56 11.71 -8.30 10.13
N HIS A 57 12.78 -7.81 9.51
CA HIS A 57 12.74 -7.13 8.22
C HIS A 57 12.15 -8.03 7.12
N GLY A 58 12.30 -9.37 7.22
CA GLY A 58 11.80 -10.33 6.24
C GLY A 58 10.27 -10.36 6.11
N LEU A 59 9.53 -10.44 7.22
CA LEU A 59 8.06 -10.40 7.22
C LEU A 59 7.52 -9.10 6.61
N ARG A 60 8.19 -7.98 6.94
CA ARG A 60 7.83 -6.65 6.44
C ARG A 60 7.95 -6.56 4.93
N ILE A 61 9.06 -7.06 4.36
CA ILE A 61 9.29 -7.07 2.91
C ILE A 61 8.21 -7.90 2.22
N ILE A 62 7.97 -9.12 2.69
CA ILE A 62 6.96 -10.02 2.09
C ILE A 62 5.59 -9.33 2.09
N THR A 63 5.16 -8.77 3.22
CA THR A 63 3.81 -8.21 3.29
C THR A 63 3.65 -6.90 2.51
N VAL A 64 4.72 -6.11 2.35
CA VAL A 64 4.74 -4.96 1.43
C VAL A 64 4.62 -5.42 -0.01
N THR A 65 5.36 -6.46 -0.41
CA THR A 65 5.28 -6.96 -1.79
C THR A 65 3.86 -7.40 -2.12
N VAL A 66 3.22 -8.15 -1.23
CA VAL A 66 1.82 -8.56 -1.35
C VAL A 66 0.89 -7.36 -1.49
N TYR A 67 1.07 -6.33 -0.65
CA TYR A 67 0.31 -5.08 -0.74
C TYR A 67 0.49 -4.38 -2.09
N THR A 68 1.73 -4.27 -2.59
CA THR A 68 2.01 -3.61 -3.88
C THR A 68 1.39 -4.33 -5.06
N ILE A 69 1.43 -5.67 -5.05
CA ILE A 69 0.82 -6.49 -6.11
C ILE A 69 -0.71 -6.36 -6.05
N GLY A 70 -1.30 -6.43 -4.84
CA GLY A 70 -2.74 -6.24 -4.65
C GLY A 70 -3.26 -4.87 -5.09
N LEU A 71 -2.47 -3.81 -4.85
CA LEU A 71 -2.77 -2.47 -5.36
C LEU A 71 -2.70 -2.40 -6.89
N ALA A 72 -1.67 -2.98 -7.50
CA ALA A 72 -1.52 -3.00 -8.95
C ALA A 72 -2.68 -3.75 -9.64
N LEU A 73 -3.13 -4.88 -9.08
CA LEU A 73 -4.28 -5.64 -9.57
C LEU A 73 -5.60 -4.86 -9.46
N TRP A 74 -5.76 -4.11 -8.38
CA TRP A 74 -6.96 -3.30 -8.17
C TRP A 74 -7.00 -2.10 -9.15
N ILE A 75 -5.88 -1.39 -9.31
CA ILE A 75 -5.78 -0.24 -10.23
C ILE A 75 -5.99 -0.68 -11.68
N THR A 76 -5.39 -1.80 -12.11
CA THR A 76 -5.57 -2.31 -13.48
C THR A 76 -7.02 -2.63 -13.81
N LYS A 77 -7.74 -3.26 -12.87
CA LYS A 77 -9.17 -3.56 -13.06
C LYS A 77 -10.01 -2.27 -13.09
N LEU A 78 -9.68 -1.28 -12.26
CA LEU A 78 -10.34 0.03 -12.28
C LEU A 78 -10.13 0.75 -13.63
N SER A 79 -8.90 0.78 -14.14
CA SER A 79 -8.57 1.41 -15.44
C SER A 79 -9.32 0.77 -16.61
N PHE A 80 -9.50 -0.56 -16.58
CA PHE A 80 -10.29 -1.29 -17.57
C PHE A 80 -11.77 -0.92 -17.53
N THR A 81 -12.36 -0.82 -16.33
CA THR A 81 -13.76 -0.44 -16.13
C THR A 81 -14.07 0.97 -16.63
N GLU A 82 -13.11 1.89 -16.57
CA GLU A 82 -13.25 3.28 -17.03
C GLU A 82 -12.93 3.46 -18.53
N GLY A 83 -12.85 2.37 -19.30
CA GLY A 83 -12.73 2.39 -20.76
C GLY A 83 -11.32 2.63 -21.30
N GLN A 84 -10.29 2.66 -20.43
CA GLN A 84 -8.91 2.80 -20.84
C GLN A 84 -8.27 1.43 -21.09
N SER A 85 -8.21 1.03 -22.36
CA SER A 85 -7.44 -0.11 -22.89
C SER A 85 -7.83 -1.52 -22.36
N LEU A 86 -7.32 -2.55 -23.06
CA LEU A 86 -7.54 -3.96 -22.72
C LEU A 86 -6.86 -4.32 -21.38
N LEU A 87 -7.47 -5.23 -20.61
CA LEU A 87 -6.88 -5.87 -19.43
C LEU A 87 -5.69 -6.74 -19.86
N ASP A 88 -4.56 -6.09 -20.11
CA ASP A 88 -3.36 -6.72 -20.62
C ASP A 88 -2.29 -6.84 -19.53
N PHE A 89 -1.55 -7.95 -19.58
CA PHE A 89 -0.47 -8.24 -18.64
C PHE A 89 0.63 -7.17 -18.70
N LYS A 90 0.82 -6.55 -19.88
CA LYS A 90 1.76 -5.45 -20.07
C LYS A 90 1.40 -4.21 -19.25
N THR A 91 0.12 -3.83 -19.25
CA THR A 91 -0.39 -2.69 -18.47
C THR A 91 -0.25 -2.95 -16.97
N PHE A 92 -0.56 -4.17 -16.53
CA PHE A 92 -0.33 -4.59 -15.14
C PHE A 92 1.15 -4.48 -14.74
N THR A 93 2.05 -5.02 -15.56
CA THR A 93 3.48 -4.99 -15.27
C THR A 93 3.99 -3.55 -15.19
N LEU A 94 3.56 -2.67 -16.09
CA LEU A 94 3.93 -1.25 -16.08
C LEU A 94 3.46 -0.53 -14.81
N ILE A 95 2.21 -0.75 -14.39
CA ILE A 95 1.67 -0.18 -13.15
C ILE A 95 2.42 -0.72 -11.93
N LEU A 96 2.68 -2.04 -11.89
CA LEU A 96 3.44 -2.67 -10.82
C LEU A 96 4.85 -2.07 -10.70
N THR A 97 5.59 -1.97 -11.81
CA THR A 97 6.93 -1.38 -11.82
C THR A 97 6.89 0.08 -11.38
N GLY A 98 5.95 0.89 -11.88
CA GLY A 98 5.79 2.28 -11.44
C GLY A 98 5.52 2.42 -9.93
N LEU A 99 4.62 1.60 -9.39
CA LEU A 99 4.30 1.60 -7.95
C LEU A 99 5.49 1.17 -7.10
N THR A 100 6.21 0.12 -7.50
CA THR A 100 7.38 -0.35 -6.75
C THR A 100 8.48 0.71 -6.69
N ILE A 101 8.81 1.33 -7.84
CA ILE A 101 9.80 2.41 -7.91
C ILE A 101 9.36 3.58 -7.04
N PHE A 102 8.10 4.00 -7.11
CA PHE A 102 7.58 5.10 -6.30
C PHE A 102 7.69 4.82 -4.80
N ILE A 103 7.34 3.62 -4.35
CA ILE A 103 7.41 3.23 -2.93
C ILE A 103 8.86 3.14 -2.45
N LEU A 104 9.76 2.56 -3.26
CA LEU A 104 11.18 2.49 -2.95
C LEU A 104 11.78 3.89 -2.85
N ALA A 105 11.57 4.74 -3.87
CA ALA A 105 12.09 6.09 -3.90
C ALA A 105 11.62 6.89 -2.67
N LYS A 106 10.33 6.83 -2.33
CA LYS A 106 9.79 7.48 -1.14
C LYS A 106 10.50 7.02 0.14
N ARG A 107 10.77 5.72 0.27
CA ARG A 107 11.50 5.16 1.42
C ARG A 107 12.95 5.63 1.47
N TYR A 108 13.66 5.63 0.34
CA TYR A 108 15.05 6.07 0.30
C TYR A 108 15.21 7.55 0.67
N PHE A 109 14.37 8.42 0.14
CA PHE A 109 14.42 9.83 0.50
C PHE A 109 14.05 10.08 1.96
N SER A 110 13.06 9.34 2.49
CA SER A 110 12.70 9.35 3.91
C SER A 110 13.90 9.03 4.81
N MET A 111 14.60 7.94 4.50
CA MET A 111 15.79 7.51 5.23
C MET A 111 16.95 8.52 5.15
N MET A 112 17.16 9.12 3.97
CA MET A 112 18.22 10.12 3.76
C MET A 112 18.00 11.37 4.63
N ILE A 113 16.76 11.88 4.68
CA ILE A 113 16.42 13.05 5.49
C ILE A 113 16.57 12.75 6.99
N ALA A 114 16.15 11.57 7.44
CA ALA A 114 16.30 11.20 8.85
C ALA A 114 17.76 11.11 9.28
N SER A 115 18.63 10.53 8.45
CA SER A 115 20.07 10.44 8.73
C SER A 115 20.74 11.81 8.84
N LEU A 116 20.34 12.78 8.00
CA LEU A 116 20.87 14.15 8.05
C LEU A 116 20.49 14.88 9.35
N MET A 117 19.34 14.55 9.92
CA MET A 117 18.73 15.26 11.03
C MET A 117 18.77 14.47 12.35
N LYS A 118 19.41 13.29 12.36
CA LYS A 118 19.62 12.42 13.52
C LYS A 118 18.33 12.03 14.26
N PHE A 119 17.26 11.73 13.51
CA PHE A 119 15.98 11.23 14.05
C PHE A 119 15.59 9.84 13.54
N ASP A 120 16.56 9.10 13.04
CA ASP A 120 16.47 7.78 12.43
C ASP A 120 15.66 6.78 13.27
N GLU A 121 15.85 6.74 14.60
CA GLU A 121 15.08 5.85 15.49
C GLU A 121 13.57 6.15 15.49
N ILE A 122 13.20 7.44 15.47
CA ILE A 122 11.79 7.87 15.46
C ILE A 122 11.19 7.58 14.09
N LEU A 123 11.95 7.81 13.01
CA LEU A 123 11.50 7.49 11.66
C LEU A 123 11.28 5.99 11.49
N GLU A 124 12.20 5.14 11.96
CA GLU A 124 12.08 3.69 11.86
C GLU A 124 10.84 3.16 12.59
N LEU A 125 10.51 3.75 13.75
CA LEU A 125 9.27 3.43 14.48
C LEU A 125 8.02 3.79 13.66
N ILE A 126 8.00 4.98 13.05
CA ILE A 126 6.85 5.43 12.24
C ILE A 126 6.71 4.58 10.97
N GLU A 127 7.83 4.31 10.29
CA GLU A 127 7.86 3.46 9.12
C GLU A 127 7.40 2.05 9.46
N TYR A 128 7.75 1.51 10.64
CA TYR A 128 7.25 0.23 11.11
C TYR A 128 5.72 0.21 11.19
N HIS A 129 5.12 1.18 11.87
CA HIS A 129 3.67 1.24 12.02
C HIS A 129 2.94 1.42 10.69
N ARG A 130 3.47 2.28 9.82
CA ARG A 130 2.93 2.46 8.48
C ARG A 130 3.04 1.18 7.66
N ASN A 131 4.11 0.41 7.84
CA ASN A 131 4.31 -0.86 7.15
C ASN A 131 3.35 -1.94 7.63
N THR A 132 3.18 -2.07 8.94
CA THR A 132 2.20 -2.96 9.57
C THR A 132 0.79 -2.66 9.09
N TYR A 133 0.47 -1.39 8.86
CA TYR A 133 -0.81 -1.08 8.26
C TYR A 133 -0.95 -1.53 6.81
N ARG A 134 0.03 -1.18 5.96
CA ARG A 134 0.04 -1.61 4.55
C ARG A 134 -0.07 -3.12 4.43
N ALA A 135 0.53 -3.85 5.36
CA ALA A 135 0.44 -5.29 5.45
C ALA A 135 -1.02 -5.78 5.63
N VAL A 136 -1.77 -5.19 6.57
CA VAL A 136 -3.19 -5.53 6.78
C VAL A 136 -4.06 -5.11 5.61
N LEU A 137 -3.80 -3.93 5.05
CA LEU A 137 -4.43 -3.50 3.81
C LEU A 137 -4.15 -4.46 2.65
N GLY A 138 -2.95 -5.03 2.56
CA GLY A 138 -2.60 -5.99 1.52
C GLY A 138 -3.45 -7.25 1.60
N ILE A 139 -3.70 -7.76 2.81
CA ILE A 139 -4.60 -8.89 3.05
C ILE A 139 -6.03 -8.52 2.64
N LEU A 140 -6.52 -7.34 3.04
CA LEU A 140 -7.85 -6.87 2.68
C LEU A 140 -8.01 -6.66 1.17
N LEU A 141 -6.99 -6.10 0.52
CA LEU A 141 -6.95 -5.90 -0.93
C LEU A 141 -7.04 -7.22 -1.69
N ILE A 142 -6.41 -8.29 -1.21
CA ILE A 142 -6.55 -9.60 -1.86
C ILE A 142 -8.01 -10.07 -1.82
N ILE A 143 -8.68 -9.93 -0.68
CA ILE A 143 -10.09 -10.33 -0.53
C ILE A 143 -10.97 -9.48 -1.47
N VAL A 144 -10.71 -8.17 -1.53
CA VAL A 144 -11.41 -7.25 -2.44
C VAL A 144 -11.16 -7.61 -3.91
N ASN A 145 -9.92 -7.92 -4.29
CA ASN A 145 -9.60 -8.34 -5.65
C ASN A 145 -10.29 -9.68 -6.01
N LEU A 146 -10.37 -10.63 -5.07
CA LEU A 146 -11.13 -11.87 -5.25
C LEU A 146 -12.62 -11.58 -5.56
N LEU A 147 -13.26 -10.71 -4.78
CA LEU A 147 -14.65 -10.30 -5.01
C LEU A 147 -14.83 -9.62 -6.38
N ILE A 148 -13.94 -8.69 -6.74
CA ILE A 148 -14.03 -7.92 -7.98
C ILE A 148 -13.81 -8.80 -9.22
N TYR A 149 -12.82 -9.70 -9.19
CA TYR A 149 -12.47 -10.50 -10.37
C TYR A 149 -13.42 -11.67 -10.60
N TYR A 150 -13.94 -12.30 -9.53
CA TYR A 150 -14.75 -13.52 -9.64
C TYR A 150 -16.24 -13.32 -9.39
N THR A 151 -16.64 -12.48 -8.43
CA THR A 151 -18.05 -12.32 -8.06
C THR A 151 -18.73 -11.24 -8.90
N PHE A 152 -18.03 -10.15 -9.20
CA PHE A 152 -18.61 -8.97 -9.87
C PHE A 152 -17.89 -8.64 -11.18
N HIS A 153 -17.57 -9.66 -11.99
CA HIS A 153 -16.75 -9.50 -13.19
C HIS A 153 -17.32 -8.49 -14.19
N ASP A 154 -18.63 -8.57 -14.46
CA ASP A 154 -19.33 -7.79 -15.49
C ASP A 154 -20.00 -6.52 -14.98
N SER A 155 -20.22 -6.41 -13.66
CA SER A 155 -20.95 -5.28 -13.07
C SER A 155 -20.02 -4.10 -12.80
N ILE A 156 -19.93 -3.19 -13.77
CA ILE A 156 -19.23 -1.90 -13.67
C ILE A 156 -19.62 -1.14 -12.40
N VAL A 157 -20.91 -1.15 -12.06
CA VAL A 157 -21.45 -0.45 -10.88
C VAL A 157 -20.92 -1.07 -9.58
N ALA A 158 -20.89 -2.40 -9.49
CA ALA A 158 -20.36 -3.09 -8.32
C ALA A 158 -18.85 -2.85 -8.14
N VAL A 159 -18.07 -2.92 -9.23
CA VAL A 159 -16.63 -2.63 -9.20
C VAL A 159 -16.36 -1.19 -8.73
N ARG A 160 -17.14 -0.22 -9.21
CA ARG A 160 -17.02 1.19 -8.80
C ARG A 160 -17.35 1.40 -7.32
N LEU A 161 -18.43 0.79 -6.84
CA LEU A 161 -18.86 0.92 -5.44
C LEU A 161 -17.83 0.31 -4.48
N ILE A 162 -17.37 -0.91 -4.76
CA ILE A 162 -16.34 -1.59 -3.96
C ILE A 162 -15.03 -0.77 -3.97
N SER A 163 -14.67 -0.21 -5.13
CA SER A 163 -13.49 0.65 -5.26
C SER A 163 -13.62 1.93 -4.44
N PHE A 164 -14.78 2.59 -4.45
CA PHE A 164 -15.03 3.78 -3.63
C PHE A 164 -14.93 3.48 -2.13
N VAL A 165 -15.52 2.37 -1.68
CA VAL A 165 -15.43 1.92 -0.28
C VAL A 165 -13.98 1.62 0.11
N SER A 166 -13.24 0.94 -0.76
CA SER A 166 -11.81 0.66 -0.55
C SER A 166 -11.02 1.96 -0.37
N ILE A 167 -11.16 2.93 -1.29
CA ILE A 167 -10.51 4.25 -1.21
C ILE A 167 -10.86 4.96 0.10
N PHE A 168 -12.13 4.96 0.48
CA PHE A 168 -12.57 5.59 1.72
C PHE A 168 -11.93 4.96 2.95
N MET A 169 -11.82 3.63 2.99
CA MET A 169 -11.12 2.89 4.04
C MET A 169 -9.62 3.23 4.08
N PHE A 170 -8.99 3.35 2.91
CA PHE A 170 -7.60 3.79 2.77
C PHE A 170 -7.38 5.19 3.36
N VAL A 171 -8.25 6.15 3.05
CA VAL A 171 -8.16 7.53 3.52
C VAL A 171 -8.36 7.60 5.03
N ILE A 172 -9.41 6.97 5.56
CA ILE A 172 -9.72 6.96 7.00
C ILE A 172 -8.51 6.48 7.80
N TYR A 173 -7.89 5.38 7.37
CA TYR A 173 -6.81 4.86 8.19
C TYR A 173 -5.52 5.67 8.05
N ASN A 174 -5.19 6.19 6.87
CA ASN A 174 -4.06 7.12 6.76
C ASN A 174 -4.27 8.32 7.69
N PHE A 175 -5.51 8.80 7.84
CA PHE A 175 -5.87 9.84 8.78
C PHE A 175 -5.72 9.41 10.25
N ILE A 176 -6.15 8.18 10.61
CA ILE A 176 -5.97 7.62 11.96
C ILE A 176 -4.49 7.50 12.33
N ILE A 177 -3.62 7.04 11.42
CA ILE A 177 -2.17 7.01 11.64
C ILE A 177 -1.67 8.43 11.89
N LEU A 178 -1.96 9.35 10.97
CA LEU A 178 -1.49 10.73 11.05
C LEU A 178 -1.89 11.36 12.40
N TYR A 179 -3.15 11.17 12.81
CA TYR A 179 -3.66 11.69 14.07
C TYR A 179 -2.99 11.05 15.29
N THR A 180 -2.84 9.71 15.30
CA THR A 180 -2.24 8.96 16.42
C THR A 180 -0.78 9.36 16.65
N TYR A 181 0.00 9.52 15.57
CA TYR A 181 1.42 9.84 15.67
C TYR A 181 1.72 11.33 15.67
N SER A 182 0.76 12.20 15.31
CA SER A 182 0.92 13.66 15.41
C SER A 182 1.36 14.10 16.81
N LYS A 183 0.81 13.51 17.88
CA LYS A 183 1.17 13.85 19.27
C LYS A 183 2.58 13.41 19.65
N SER A 184 3.05 12.26 19.16
CA SER A 184 4.42 11.79 19.40
C SER A 184 5.45 12.56 18.57
N LEU A 185 5.04 13.06 17.40
CA LEU A 185 5.86 13.85 16.49
C LEU A 185 5.97 15.32 16.90
N LEU A 186 4.95 15.86 17.56
CA LEU A 186 4.95 17.23 18.11
C LEU A 186 5.98 17.42 19.24
N GLN A 187 6.49 16.36 19.84
CA GLN A 187 7.57 16.46 20.82
C GLN A 187 8.90 16.95 20.18
N HIS A 188 9.03 16.80 18.86
CA HIS A 188 10.10 17.37 18.02
C HIS A 188 9.50 18.18 16.85
N SER A 189 8.56 19.08 17.17
CA SER A 189 7.71 19.83 16.22
C SER A 189 8.43 20.41 15.00
N PHE A 190 9.65 20.94 15.16
CA PHE A 190 10.39 21.58 14.06
C PHE A 190 10.91 20.57 13.03
N TYR A 191 11.39 19.41 13.49
CA TYR A 191 11.93 18.34 12.63
C TYR A 191 10.82 17.61 11.86
N PHE A 192 9.66 17.45 12.51
CA PHE A 192 8.47 16.87 11.89
C PHE A 192 7.92 17.73 10.75
N ILE A 193 7.79 19.05 10.95
CA ILE A 193 7.27 19.97 9.93
C ILE A 193 8.18 20.01 8.70
N LEU A 194 9.51 19.99 8.89
CA LEU A 194 10.45 19.97 7.76
C LEU A 194 10.38 18.66 6.96
N TYR A 195 10.29 17.51 7.63
CA TYR A 195 10.09 16.20 6.99
C TYR A 195 8.77 16.13 6.22
N LEU A 196 7.66 16.57 6.83
CA LEU A 196 6.33 16.52 6.23
C LEU A 196 6.23 17.47 5.04
N CYS A 197 6.75 18.69 5.17
CA CYS A 197 6.77 19.70 4.12
C CYS A 197 7.66 19.32 2.93
N ALA A 198 8.85 18.78 3.18
CA ALA A 198 9.81 18.46 2.12
C ALA A 198 9.48 17.15 1.38
N LEU A 199 8.90 16.14 2.04
CA LEU A 199 8.77 14.80 1.45
C LEU A 199 7.34 14.39 1.15
N GLU A 200 6.36 14.79 1.96
CA GLU A 200 4.96 14.40 1.77
C GLU A 200 4.19 15.47 1.00
N THR A 201 4.40 16.76 1.27
CA THR A 201 3.69 17.86 0.59
C THR A 201 4.34 18.30 -0.74
N ALA A 202 5.68 18.24 -0.86
CA ALA A 202 6.41 18.63 -2.07
C ALA A 202 6.00 17.87 -3.36
N PRO A 203 5.81 16.54 -3.37
CA PRO A 203 5.36 15.84 -4.57
C PRO A 203 3.93 16.20 -4.98
N TYR A 204 3.02 16.48 -4.03
CA TYR A 204 1.68 17.00 -4.36
C TYR A 204 1.74 18.40 -4.95
N LEU A 205 2.64 19.25 -4.47
CA LEU A 205 2.88 20.60 -5.01
C LEU A 205 3.46 20.54 -6.43
N LEU A 206 4.40 19.62 -6.69
CA LEU A 206 4.96 19.36 -8.02
C LEU A 206 3.91 18.80 -8.98
N LEU A 207 3.07 17.87 -8.53
CA LEU A 207 2.01 17.26 -9.35
C LEU A 207 0.89 18.26 -9.66
N TYR A 208 0.50 19.10 -8.69
CA TYR A 208 -0.44 20.21 -8.90
C TYR A 208 0.11 21.20 -9.94
N LYS A 209 1.38 21.58 -9.83
CA LYS A 209 2.04 22.47 -10.80
C LYS A 209 2.10 21.84 -12.19
N TYR A 210 2.38 20.54 -12.29
CA TYR A 210 2.40 19.82 -13.56
C TYR A 210 1.02 19.76 -14.22
N ILE A 211 -0.04 19.43 -13.47
CA ILE A 211 -1.41 19.41 -14.00
C ILE A 211 -1.82 20.80 -14.50
N MET A 212 -1.52 21.85 -13.72
CA MET A 212 -1.83 23.23 -14.11
C MET A 212 -1.07 23.65 -15.38
N LEU A 213 0.20 23.28 -15.48
CA LEU A 213 1.03 23.51 -16.68
C LEU A 213 0.51 22.72 -17.90
N SER A 214 0.09 21.46 -17.71
CA SER A 214 -0.46 20.61 -18.78
C SER A 214 -1.82 21.08 -19.31
N ARG A 215 -2.54 21.90 -18.54
CA ARG A 215 -3.80 22.54 -18.96
C ARG A 215 -3.60 23.87 -19.68
N ALA A 216 -2.39 24.43 -19.62
CA ALA A 216 -2.02 25.71 -20.22
C ALA A 216 -1.42 25.57 -21.64
N TYR A 217 -1.26 24.33 -22.13
CA TYR A 217 -0.84 23.98 -23.48
C TYR A 217 -1.93 23.13 -24.13
#